data_AF-A0A2P8VZ13-F1
#
_entry.id   AF-A0A2P8VZ13-F1
#
_cell.length_a   1.000
_cell.length_b   1.000
_cell.length_c   1.000
_cell.angle_alpha   90.00
_cell.angle_beta   90.00
_cell.angle_gamma   90.00
#
_symmetry.space_group_name_H-M   'P 1'
#
loop_
_entity.id
_entity.type
_entity.pdbx_description
1 polymer ?
#
loop_
_entity_poly.entity_id
_entity_poly.type
_entity_poly.pdbx_seq_one_letter_code
_entity_poly.pdbx_strand_id
1 'polypeptide(L)'
;MNSKAQSALTILATGAVFSMAGLWIAPQSFKPAVVGALAGATGAVAYTQQNKRLRQLAAQQQQLLSRGHTKTTPERVARITASHGDKITEIERNLHSQAGQSKLSQNEINRIRKRLEVLESQVKDSRTGTTPQSLAIKLEALEDQIQLLTVSRPTQQTKLPINSEAEDNLGQGNRLLIDLEPDDLSSEDEAAQTIIQWFNRRGIDVQNYYEPDDRVDDLLDGLSLYLGDHYSTLSQFHWRLRNSLGRRAYISLDDFNPSGKSIHNQFLKKLRSCDYLSFGKIIKGKDGHDYILAAPYTRSDVQGFLDGGWFERFVYYKIVELLNSEGVEYQHLRNLKITYQDGQNAELDLFFLINDIPLLVECKAGQDFDMRQVDGYRDRLNLEASQALLVSLNIDDAEAHLRSINWKLGVANQNTFLDHIREIIPTDIDSQLQQSLEDFVVEIDAPPPQSAELNHATDDDLVSFFQRRGLNQAAEARESILLALIQFFEGDHEPTKFNDLTKILRDRTAIGRNKIVEALNCLRYSDIFRDKSNRPIRRNTSQPIYGMASTKLKTLERKCIEFYADKVVQLFDPDFFKAEDNCHEFERLTQGELPMKYKPTLDA
;
A
#
# COMPACT_ATOMS: atom_id res chain seq x y z
N MET A 1 47.54 -10.13 -1.99
CA MET A 1 46.48 -10.01 -3.03
C MET A 1 46.62 -11.20 -3.97
N ASN A 2 45.53 -11.93 -4.23
CA ASN A 2 45.55 -13.33 -4.66
C ASN A 2 45.45 -13.45 -6.19
N SER A 3 46.41 -14.12 -6.84
CA SER A 3 46.56 -14.20 -8.32
C SER A 3 45.36 -14.82 -9.05
N LYS A 4 44.52 -15.58 -8.34
CA LYS A 4 43.28 -16.16 -8.89
C LYS A 4 42.20 -15.12 -9.24
N ALA A 5 42.23 -13.94 -8.60
CA ALA A 5 41.27 -12.86 -8.89
C ALA A 5 41.59 -12.14 -10.21
N GLN A 6 42.86 -12.03 -10.58
CA GLN A 6 43.28 -11.42 -11.84
C GLN A 6 42.95 -12.32 -13.03
N SER A 7 43.14 -13.64 -12.93
CA SER A 7 42.81 -14.56 -14.03
C SER A 7 41.31 -14.61 -14.35
N ALA A 8 40.43 -14.48 -13.35
CA ALA A 8 38.98 -14.44 -13.56
C ALA A 8 38.52 -13.13 -14.22
N LEU A 9 39.15 -12.01 -13.86
CA LEU A 9 38.84 -10.69 -14.43
C LEU A 9 39.30 -10.60 -15.89
N THR A 10 40.45 -11.20 -16.23
CA THR A 10 40.96 -11.22 -17.61
C THR A 10 40.11 -12.09 -18.53
N ILE A 11 39.57 -13.22 -18.06
CA ILE A 11 38.69 -14.11 -18.85
C ILE A 11 37.32 -13.44 -19.11
N LEU A 12 36.81 -12.65 -18.15
CA LEU A 12 35.56 -11.90 -18.32
C LEU A 12 35.71 -10.70 -19.27
N ALA A 13 36.85 -10.00 -19.21
CA ALA A 13 37.13 -8.87 -20.09
C ALA A 13 37.33 -9.30 -21.56
N THR A 14 37.99 -10.44 -21.82
CA THR A 14 38.08 -10.98 -23.20
C THR A 14 36.75 -11.55 -23.68
N GLY A 15 35.91 -12.11 -22.80
CA GLY A 15 34.57 -12.59 -23.15
C GLY A 15 33.63 -11.48 -23.62
N ALA A 16 33.66 -10.31 -22.98
CA ALA A 16 32.85 -9.14 -23.35
C ALA A 16 33.29 -8.49 -24.68
N VAL A 17 34.60 -8.49 -24.97
CA VAL A 17 35.14 -7.89 -26.20
C VAL A 17 34.89 -8.79 -27.42
N PHE A 18 34.98 -10.12 -27.29
CA PHE A 18 34.65 -11.03 -28.40
C PHE A 18 33.15 -11.12 -28.70
N SER A 19 32.28 -10.91 -27.71
CA SER A 19 30.82 -10.95 -27.90
C SER A 19 30.26 -9.70 -28.58
N MET A 20 30.85 -8.51 -28.35
CA MET A 20 30.46 -7.30 -29.09
C MET A 20 30.89 -7.33 -30.56
N ALA A 21 32.06 -7.92 -30.88
CA ALA A 21 32.48 -8.10 -32.28
C ALA A 21 31.62 -9.14 -33.02
N GLY A 22 31.15 -10.18 -32.31
CA GLY A 22 30.26 -11.21 -32.87
C GLY A 22 28.88 -10.66 -33.30
N LEU A 23 28.36 -9.64 -32.62
CA LEU A 23 27.06 -9.04 -32.94
C LEU A 23 27.05 -8.32 -34.30
N TRP A 24 28.20 -7.86 -34.76
CA TRP A 24 28.38 -7.15 -36.03
C TRP A 24 28.63 -8.08 -37.22
N ILE A 25 29.09 -9.32 -36.97
CA ILE A 25 29.49 -10.27 -38.02
C ILE A 25 28.51 -11.45 -38.15
N ALA A 26 27.62 -11.66 -37.17
CA ALA A 26 26.67 -12.77 -37.18
C ALA A 26 25.50 -12.57 -38.16
N PRO A 27 25.09 -13.63 -38.90
CA PRO A 27 23.89 -13.61 -39.73
C PRO A 27 22.63 -13.26 -38.92
N GLN A 28 21.66 -12.58 -39.54
CA GLN A 28 20.43 -12.10 -38.89
C GLN A 28 19.65 -13.20 -38.13
N SER A 29 19.75 -14.46 -38.58
CA SER A 29 19.09 -15.62 -37.94
C SER A 29 19.69 -16.04 -36.58
N PHE A 30 20.88 -15.56 -36.20
CA PHE A 30 21.56 -15.95 -34.97
C PHE A 30 21.52 -14.90 -33.85
N LYS A 31 21.06 -13.68 -34.13
CA LYS A 31 21.02 -12.58 -33.17
C LYS A 31 20.12 -12.83 -31.94
N PRO A 32 18.95 -13.49 -32.04
CA PRO A 32 18.11 -13.77 -30.87
C PRO A 32 18.77 -14.69 -29.83
N ALA A 33 19.59 -15.65 -30.27
CA ALA A 33 20.29 -16.57 -29.39
C ALA A 33 21.44 -15.90 -28.62
N VAL A 34 22.12 -14.92 -29.23
CA VAL A 34 23.21 -14.16 -28.59
C VAL A 34 22.67 -13.18 -27.55
N VAL A 35 21.52 -12.54 -27.82
CA VAL A 35 20.83 -11.68 -26.85
C VAL A 35 20.32 -12.49 -25.63
N GLY A 36 19.79 -13.69 -25.86
CA GLY A 36 19.36 -14.59 -24.78
C GLY A 36 20.50 -15.04 -23.85
N ALA A 37 21.70 -15.28 -24.38
CA ALA A 37 22.87 -15.67 -23.58
C ALA A 37 23.42 -14.51 -22.72
N LEU A 38 23.36 -13.27 -23.23
CA LEU A 38 23.78 -12.06 -22.51
C LEU A 38 22.85 -11.74 -21.33
N ALA A 39 21.53 -11.89 -21.51
CA ALA A 39 20.55 -11.68 -20.44
C ALA A 39 20.68 -12.73 -19.30
N GLY A 40 21.04 -13.98 -19.64
CA GLY A 40 21.28 -15.03 -18.64
C GLY A 40 22.52 -14.80 -17.77
N ALA A 41 23.59 -14.23 -18.32
CA ALA A 41 24.83 -13.99 -17.60
C ALA A 41 24.73 -12.79 -16.64
N THR A 42 24.04 -11.72 -17.02
CA THR A 42 23.81 -10.55 -16.16
C THR A 42 22.89 -10.87 -14.98
N GLY A 43 21.85 -11.69 -15.19
CA GLY A 43 20.97 -12.16 -14.13
C GLY A 43 21.67 -12.99 -13.04
N ALA A 44 22.63 -13.85 -13.43
CA ALA A 44 23.41 -14.65 -12.49
C ALA A 44 24.36 -13.82 -11.60
N VAL A 45 24.93 -12.75 -12.14
CA VAL A 45 25.79 -11.82 -11.39
C VAL A 45 24.96 -11.00 -10.40
N ALA A 46 23.80 -10.47 -10.82
CA ALA A 46 22.88 -9.76 -9.93
C ALA A 46 22.38 -10.64 -8.76
N TYR A 47 22.02 -11.90 -9.05
CA TYR A 47 21.57 -12.85 -8.04
C TYR A 47 22.64 -13.21 -7.00
N THR A 48 23.89 -13.38 -7.44
CA THR A 48 25.02 -13.69 -6.53
C THR A 48 25.41 -12.50 -5.66
N GLN A 49 25.26 -11.27 -6.17
CA GLN A 49 25.51 -10.04 -5.42
C GLN A 49 24.41 -9.76 -4.38
N GLN A 50 23.14 -10.00 -4.72
CA GLN A 50 22.00 -9.90 -3.80
C GLN A 50 22.12 -10.88 -2.63
N ASN A 51 22.52 -12.13 -2.90
CA ASN A 51 22.73 -13.15 -1.86
C ASN A 51 23.88 -12.81 -0.89
N LYS A 52 24.94 -12.12 -1.36
CA LYS A 52 26.01 -11.63 -0.47
C LYS A 52 25.52 -10.52 0.45
N ARG A 53 24.72 -9.56 -0.07
CA ARG A 53 24.11 -8.49 0.72
C ARG A 53 23.18 -9.03 1.81
N LEU A 54 22.34 -10.02 1.49
CA LEU A 54 21.43 -10.65 2.46
C LEU A 54 22.19 -11.36 3.60
N ARG A 55 23.34 -11.98 3.32
CA ARG A 55 24.18 -12.61 4.35
C ARG A 55 24.88 -11.60 5.24
N GLN A 56 25.29 -10.45 4.70
CA GLN A 56 25.89 -9.36 5.48
C GLN A 56 24.86 -8.71 6.41
N LEU A 57 23.64 -8.45 5.91
CA LEU A 57 22.53 -7.94 6.72
C LEU A 57 22.16 -8.89 7.87
N ALA A 58 22.11 -10.21 7.62
CA ALA A 58 21.84 -11.20 8.65
C ALA A 58 22.92 -11.22 9.76
N ALA A 59 24.20 -11.11 9.39
CA ALA A 59 25.31 -11.06 10.35
C ALA A 59 25.30 -9.76 11.19
N GLN A 60 24.96 -8.63 10.57
CA GLN A 60 24.91 -7.32 11.23
C GLN A 60 23.73 -7.22 12.20
N GLN A 61 22.58 -7.80 11.86
CA GLN A 61 21.42 -7.91 12.74
C GLN A 61 21.74 -8.79 13.97
N GLN A 62 22.52 -9.85 13.80
CA GLN A 62 22.98 -10.71 14.90
C GLN A 62 23.95 -9.99 15.85
N GLN A 63 24.80 -9.08 15.33
CA GLN A 63 25.66 -8.23 16.15
C GLN A 63 24.89 -7.15 16.93
N LEU A 64 23.89 -6.50 16.31
CA LEU A 64 23.06 -5.49 16.97
C LEU A 64 22.23 -6.08 18.13
N LEU A 65 21.79 -7.34 17.99
CA LEU A 65 21.06 -8.06 19.04
C LEU A 65 21.93 -8.44 20.26
N SER A 66 23.26 -8.46 20.10
CA SER A 66 24.20 -8.80 21.18
C SER A 66 24.59 -7.61 22.08
N ARG A 67 24.31 -6.36 21.65
CA ARG A 67 24.78 -5.14 22.35
C ARG A 67 23.75 -4.45 23.24
N GLY A 68 22.50 -4.90 23.29
CA GLY A 68 21.42 -4.28 24.08
C GLY A 68 20.93 -5.13 25.25
N HIS A 69 21.73 -5.31 26.31
CA HIS A 69 21.26 -5.87 27.58
C HIS A 69 21.89 -5.11 28.76
N THR A 70 21.10 -4.29 29.47
CA THR A 70 21.18 -4.22 30.93
C THR A 70 19.84 -3.72 31.51
N LYS A 71 19.25 -4.57 32.37
CA LYS A 71 18.31 -4.28 33.48
C LYS A 71 17.01 -3.49 33.15
N THR A 72 15.84 -4.16 33.17
CA THR A 72 14.52 -3.68 33.72
C THR A 72 13.26 -4.45 33.24
N THR A 73 13.37 -5.60 32.55
CA THR A 73 12.16 -6.25 31.99
C THR A 73 11.25 -6.96 32.99
N PRO A 74 11.74 -7.73 33.99
CA PRO A 74 10.86 -8.46 34.91
C PRO A 74 10.07 -7.55 35.87
N GLU A 75 10.69 -6.50 36.40
CA GLU A 75 10.03 -5.56 37.30
C GLU A 75 8.96 -4.72 36.60
N ARG A 76 9.18 -4.36 35.33
CA ARG A 76 8.20 -3.64 34.51
C ARG A 76 6.98 -4.52 34.26
N VAL A 77 7.18 -5.79 33.90
CA VAL A 77 6.07 -6.73 33.70
C VAL A 77 5.31 -6.95 35.01
N ALA A 78 6.00 -7.16 36.14
CA ALA A 78 5.35 -7.35 37.44
C ALA A 78 4.49 -6.15 37.89
N ARG A 79 4.98 -4.90 37.69
CA ARG A 79 4.19 -3.69 38.00
C ARG A 79 2.95 -3.55 37.12
N ILE A 80 3.07 -3.90 35.83
CA ILE A 80 1.95 -3.83 34.88
C ILE A 80 0.91 -4.91 35.19
N THR A 81 1.33 -6.12 35.54
CA THR A 81 0.40 -7.21 35.89
C THR A 81 -0.41 -6.89 37.14
N ALA A 82 0.22 -6.33 38.18
CA ALA A 82 -0.46 -5.87 39.39
C ALA A 82 -1.49 -4.75 39.08
N SER A 83 -1.08 -3.72 38.32
CA SER A 83 -1.96 -2.60 37.95
C SER A 83 -3.19 -3.03 37.14
N HIS A 84 -3.05 -4.05 36.28
CA HIS A 84 -4.17 -4.57 35.50
C HIS A 84 -5.07 -5.52 36.29
N GLY A 85 -4.55 -6.22 37.30
CA GLY A 85 -5.36 -6.98 38.26
C GLY A 85 -6.34 -6.09 39.04
N ASP A 86 -5.89 -4.89 39.42
CA ASP A 86 -6.73 -3.91 40.11
C ASP A 86 -7.87 -3.38 39.21
N LYS A 87 -7.56 -3.07 37.94
CA LYS A 87 -8.56 -2.63 36.94
C LYS A 87 -9.62 -3.69 36.67
N ILE A 88 -9.24 -4.97 36.60
CA ILE A 88 -10.20 -6.08 36.42
C ILE A 88 -11.13 -6.19 37.63
N THR A 89 -10.59 -6.04 38.83
CA THR A 89 -11.39 -6.07 40.08
C THR A 89 -12.37 -4.90 40.16
N GLU A 90 -11.99 -3.72 39.63
CA GLU A 90 -12.89 -2.58 39.47
C GLU A 90 -14.01 -2.84 38.46
N ILE A 91 -13.70 -3.45 37.30
CA ILE A 91 -14.69 -3.84 36.29
C ILE A 91 -15.70 -4.87 36.86
N GLU A 92 -15.23 -5.84 37.64
CA GLU A 92 -16.09 -6.83 38.32
C GLU A 92 -17.03 -6.20 39.34
N ARG A 93 -16.53 -5.24 40.14
CA ARG A 93 -17.35 -4.52 41.13
C ARG A 93 -18.45 -3.72 40.45
N ASN A 94 -18.13 -3.09 39.31
CA ASN A 94 -19.09 -2.35 38.51
C ASN A 94 -20.14 -3.28 37.86
N LEU A 95 -19.76 -4.47 37.42
CA LEU A 95 -20.70 -5.46 36.88
C LEU A 95 -21.61 -6.07 37.95
N HIS A 96 -21.12 -6.34 39.15
CA HIS A 96 -21.94 -6.82 40.26
C HIS A 96 -22.94 -5.76 40.76
N SER A 97 -22.62 -4.46 40.61
CA SER A 97 -23.54 -3.36 40.91
C SER A 97 -24.68 -3.22 39.87
N GLN A 98 -24.53 -3.82 38.69
CA GLN A 98 -25.52 -3.87 37.63
C GLN A 98 -26.16 -5.26 37.58
N ALA A 99 -26.98 -5.57 38.58
CA ALA A 99 -27.64 -6.87 38.70
C ALA A 99 -28.49 -7.17 37.46
N GLY A 100 -28.01 -8.06 36.58
CA GLY A 100 -28.82 -8.71 35.55
C GLY A 100 -28.23 -8.82 34.14
N GLN A 101 -27.08 -8.22 33.82
CA GLN A 101 -26.55 -8.30 32.45
C GLN A 101 -25.55 -9.44 32.24
N SER A 102 -25.99 -10.44 31.46
CA SER A 102 -25.21 -11.35 30.62
C SER A 102 -24.17 -12.25 31.32
N LYS A 103 -24.48 -13.56 31.42
CA LYS A 103 -23.51 -14.60 31.80
C LYS A 103 -22.28 -14.68 30.87
N LEU A 104 -22.31 -14.08 29.67
CA LEU A 104 -21.19 -14.08 28.74
C LEU A 104 -20.04 -13.17 29.18
N SER A 105 -20.30 -12.01 29.80
CA SER A 105 -19.24 -11.06 30.20
C SER A 105 -18.42 -11.57 31.39
N GLN A 106 -19.07 -12.24 32.35
CA GLN A 106 -18.38 -12.82 33.52
C GLN A 106 -17.44 -13.97 33.13
N ASN A 107 -17.79 -14.74 32.09
CA ASN A 107 -16.93 -15.81 31.56
C ASN A 107 -15.67 -15.24 30.89
N GLU A 108 -15.76 -14.11 30.20
CA GLU A 108 -14.63 -13.43 29.57
C GLU A 108 -13.69 -12.84 30.61
N ILE A 109 -14.22 -12.22 31.67
CA ILE A 109 -13.43 -11.71 32.80
C ILE A 109 -12.67 -12.84 33.50
N ASN A 110 -13.35 -13.96 33.79
CA ASN A 110 -12.72 -15.14 34.39
C ASN A 110 -11.58 -15.70 33.50
N ARG A 111 -11.75 -15.66 32.17
CA ARG A 111 -10.74 -16.10 31.20
C ARG A 111 -9.52 -15.17 31.17
N ILE A 112 -9.72 -13.86 31.29
CA ILE A 112 -8.65 -12.87 31.37
C ILE A 112 -7.88 -13.01 32.69
N ARG A 113 -8.57 -13.17 33.83
CA ARG A 113 -7.94 -13.38 35.15
C ARG A 113 -7.02 -14.61 35.16
N LYS A 114 -7.50 -15.74 34.64
CA LYS A 114 -6.71 -16.98 34.55
C LYS A 114 -5.45 -16.81 33.68
N ARG A 115 -5.50 -15.98 32.63
CA ARG A 115 -4.32 -15.69 31.79
C ARG A 115 -3.33 -14.75 32.48
N LEU A 116 -3.83 -13.80 33.29
CA LEU A 116 -3.00 -12.92 34.12
C LEU A 116 -2.25 -13.72 35.20
N GLU A 117 -2.93 -14.62 35.91
CA GLU A 117 -2.31 -15.50 36.93
C GLU A 117 -1.18 -16.36 36.34
N VAL A 118 -1.38 -16.90 35.13
CA VAL A 118 -0.35 -17.66 34.41
C VAL A 118 0.86 -16.79 34.06
N LEU A 119 0.64 -15.52 33.68
CA LEU A 119 1.74 -14.59 33.40
C LEU A 119 2.46 -14.19 34.68
N GLU A 120 1.77 -13.95 35.79
CA GLU A 120 2.40 -13.69 37.09
C GLU A 120 3.27 -14.87 37.55
N SER A 121 2.77 -16.10 37.39
CA SER A 121 3.54 -17.30 37.69
C SER A 121 4.78 -17.42 36.79
N GLN A 122 4.66 -17.13 35.50
CA GLN A 122 5.79 -17.14 34.56
C GLN A 122 6.84 -16.06 34.85
N VAL A 123 6.44 -14.93 35.45
CA VAL A 123 7.33 -13.85 35.85
C VAL A 123 8.01 -14.14 37.20
N LYS A 124 7.32 -14.81 38.13
CA LYS A 124 7.85 -15.23 39.44
C LYS A 124 8.81 -16.42 39.32
N ASP A 125 8.58 -17.34 38.39
CA ASP A 125 9.50 -18.47 38.15
C ASP A 125 10.63 -18.12 37.19
N SER A 126 11.81 -17.84 37.74
CA SER A 126 13.05 -17.55 36.99
C SER A 126 13.60 -18.72 36.14
N ARG A 127 12.90 -19.87 36.12
CA ARG A 127 13.30 -21.11 35.43
C ARG A 127 12.48 -21.41 34.18
N THR A 128 11.40 -20.67 33.90
CA THR A 128 10.69 -20.86 32.64
C THR A 128 11.51 -20.21 31.53
N GLY A 129 11.95 -20.98 30.53
CA GLY A 129 12.73 -20.50 29.37
C GLY A 129 11.96 -19.53 28.45
N THR A 130 11.02 -18.77 29.00
CA THR A 130 10.20 -17.79 28.32
C THR A 130 11.01 -16.52 28.15
N THR A 131 11.25 -16.11 26.91
CA THR A 131 12.01 -14.87 26.64
C THR A 131 11.22 -13.64 27.10
N PRO A 132 11.89 -12.59 27.61
CA PRO A 132 11.22 -11.36 28.06
C PRO A 132 10.33 -10.72 26.98
N GLN A 133 10.68 -10.88 25.70
CA GLN A 133 9.89 -10.43 24.55
C GLN A 133 8.57 -11.21 24.42
N SER A 134 8.57 -12.52 24.70
CA SER A 134 7.34 -13.33 24.66
C SER A 134 6.36 -12.93 25.75
N LEU A 135 6.86 -12.52 26.92
CA LEU A 135 6.03 -12.01 28.02
C LEU A 135 5.44 -10.64 27.68
N ALA A 136 6.22 -9.74 27.08
CA ALA A 136 5.76 -8.41 26.67
C ALA A 136 4.61 -8.49 25.64
N ILE A 137 4.74 -9.34 24.62
CA ILE A 137 3.70 -9.51 23.58
C ILE A 137 2.41 -10.10 24.16
N LYS A 138 2.52 -11.05 25.10
CA LYS A 138 1.33 -11.63 25.77
C LYS A 138 0.63 -10.61 26.66
N LEU A 139 1.38 -9.70 27.26
CA LEU A 139 0.88 -8.62 28.12
C LEU A 139 0.12 -7.57 27.29
N GLU A 140 0.71 -7.11 26.20
CA GLU A 140 0.10 -6.14 25.26
C GLU A 140 -1.24 -6.66 24.70
N ALA A 141 -1.27 -7.93 24.28
CA ALA A 141 -2.49 -8.59 23.81
C ALA A 141 -3.59 -8.76 24.89
N LEU A 142 -3.23 -8.71 26.18
CA LEU A 142 -4.18 -8.74 27.30
C LEU A 142 -4.68 -7.33 27.65
N GLU A 143 -3.81 -6.33 27.57
CA GLU A 143 -4.16 -4.92 27.75
C GLU A 143 -5.24 -4.49 26.73
N ASP A 144 -5.06 -4.88 25.46
CA ASP A 144 -6.04 -4.62 24.40
C ASP A 144 -7.42 -5.24 24.71
N GLN A 145 -7.45 -6.46 25.25
CA GLN A 145 -8.69 -7.16 25.61
C GLN A 145 -9.40 -6.51 26.79
N ILE A 146 -8.66 -6.04 27.80
CA ILE A 146 -9.21 -5.30 28.95
C ILE A 146 -9.79 -3.95 28.48
N GLN A 147 -9.13 -3.31 27.52
CA GLN A 147 -9.56 -2.03 26.96
C GLN A 147 -10.87 -2.15 26.15
N LEU A 148 -11.03 -3.24 25.39
CA LEU A 148 -12.29 -3.57 24.70
C LEU A 148 -13.48 -3.79 25.66
N LEU A 149 -13.24 -4.42 26.81
CA LEU A 149 -14.27 -4.63 27.84
C LEU A 149 -14.65 -3.33 28.57
N THR A 150 -13.77 -2.32 28.62
CA THR A 150 -14.06 -1.03 29.25
C THR A 150 -14.76 -0.04 28.32
N VAL A 151 -14.62 -0.20 26.99
CA VAL A 151 -15.24 0.67 25.98
C VAL A 151 -16.69 0.27 25.65
N SER A 152 -17.11 -0.97 25.98
CA SER A 152 -18.48 -1.44 25.81
C SER A 152 -19.44 -0.88 26.89
N ARG A 153 -19.61 0.45 26.95
CA ARG A 153 -20.70 1.12 27.69
C ARG A 153 -21.80 1.53 26.71
N PRO A 154 -23.05 1.06 26.85
CA PRO A 154 -24.17 1.68 26.14
C PRO A 154 -24.58 2.98 26.86
N THR A 155 -24.48 4.11 26.15
CA THR A 155 -25.00 5.40 26.59
C THR A 155 -26.52 5.33 26.71
N GLN A 156 -27.06 5.46 27.92
CA GLN A 156 -28.50 5.56 28.14
C GLN A 156 -29.00 6.89 27.57
N GLN A 157 -29.92 6.81 26.60
CA GLN A 157 -30.75 7.93 26.15
C GLN A 157 -31.63 8.41 27.30
N THR A 158 -31.37 9.62 27.79
CA THR A 158 -32.33 10.39 28.57
C THR A 158 -33.51 10.78 27.69
N LYS A 159 -34.65 10.12 27.87
CA LYS A 159 -35.96 10.61 27.44
C LYS A 159 -36.33 11.85 28.24
N LEU A 160 -36.55 12.98 27.56
CA LEU A 160 -37.39 14.08 28.03
C LEU A 160 -38.71 14.07 27.23
N PRO A 161 -39.84 14.43 27.85
CA PRO A 161 -41.17 14.23 27.27
C PRO A 161 -41.54 15.37 26.33
N ILE A 162 -42.13 15.05 25.18
CA ILE A 162 -42.82 16.02 24.32
C ILE A 162 -44.31 15.93 24.64
N ASN A 163 -44.85 17.00 25.22
CA ASN A 163 -46.27 17.33 25.16
C ASN A 163 -46.53 18.14 23.89
N SER A 164 -47.75 17.96 23.38
CA SER A 164 -48.34 18.54 22.17
C SER A 164 -48.69 20.02 22.29
N GLU A 165 -48.99 20.59 21.11
CA GLU A 165 -49.73 21.85 20.80
C GLU A 165 -48.90 23.10 20.49
N ALA A 166 -48.84 23.48 19.20
CA ALA A 166 -49.43 24.72 18.67
C ALA A 166 -49.13 24.89 17.16
N GLU A 167 -50.17 25.30 16.43
CA GLU A 167 -50.25 25.54 14.99
C GLU A 167 -49.59 26.87 14.53
N ASP A 168 -49.39 26.95 13.20
CA ASP A 168 -49.44 28.14 12.32
C ASP A 168 -48.56 29.38 12.58
N ASN A 169 -47.62 29.65 11.66
CA ASN A 169 -47.80 30.70 10.64
C ASN A 169 -46.64 30.82 9.63
N LEU A 170 -47.05 30.87 8.35
CA LEU A 170 -46.50 31.56 7.16
C LEU A 170 -45.20 32.38 7.26
N GLY A 171 -44.34 32.24 6.23
CA GLY A 171 -43.39 33.30 5.86
C GLY A 171 -42.36 32.92 4.81
N GLN A 172 -42.54 33.43 3.58
CA GLN A 172 -41.64 33.37 2.43
C GLN A 172 -40.15 33.63 2.73
N GLY A 173 -39.25 32.98 1.99
CA GLY A 173 -37.84 33.39 1.94
C GLY A 173 -36.94 32.51 1.07
N ASN A 174 -36.82 32.88 -0.20
CA ASN A 174 -35.72 32.61 -1.15
C ASN A 174 -35.11 31.20 -1.28
N ARG A 175 -35.46 30.57 -2.40
CA ARG A 175 -34.53 29.77 -3.20
C ARG A 175 -33.30 30.62 -3.54
N LEU A 176 -32.14 30.28 -2.99
CA LEU A 176 -30.86 30.58 -3.60
C LEU A 176 -30.36 29.31 -4.30
N LEU A 177 -30.52 29.32 -5.61
CA LEU A 177 -29.62 28.62 -6.53
C LEU A 177 -28.20 29.11 -6.19
N ILE A 178 -27.38 28.24 -5.62
CA ILE A 178 -25.94 28.43 -5.59
C ILE A 178 -25.44 27.76 -6.85
N ASP A 179 -25.15 28.59 -7.87
CA ASP A 179 -24.20 28.24 -8.92
C ASP A 179 -22.86 27.97 -8.20
N LEU A 180 -22.45 26.71 -8.17
CA LEU A 180 -21.09 26.35 -7.82
C LEU A 180 -20.28 26.45 -9.10
N GLU A 181 -19.35 27.42 -9.16
CA GLU A 181 -18.33 27.46 -10.21
C GLU A 181 -17.44 26.21 -10.13
N PRO A 182 -16.94 25.67 -11.27
CA PRO A 182 -16.41 24.30 -11.36
C PRO A 182 -14.99 24.07 -10.81
N ASP A 183 -14.31 25.08 -10.24
CA ASP A 183 -12.84 25.08 -10.10
C ASP A 183 -12.29 24.61 -8.73
N ASP A 184 -13.04 23.82 -7.94
CA ASP A 184 -12.66 23.52 -6.54
C ASP A 184 -12.64 22.02 -6.15
N LEU A 185 -12.58 21.11 -7.13
CA LEU A 185 -12.50 19.66 -6.93
C LEU A 185 -11.03 19.22 -6.64
N SER A 186 -10.82 18.09 -5.97
CA SER A 186 -9.48 17.50 -5.83
C SER A 186 -9.14 16.61 -7.02
N SER A 187 -7.89 16.33 -7.37
CA SER A 187 -7.58 15.48 -8.54
C SER A 187 -8.23 14.09 -8.52
N GLU A 188 -8.45 13.50 -7.33
CA GLU A 188 -9.19 12.24 -7.18
C GLU A 188 -10.71 12.45 -7.29
N ASP A 189 -11.24 13.54 -6.74
CA ASP A 189 -12.65 13.90 -6.90
C ASP A 189 -12.94 14.31 -8.35
N GLU A 190 -12.02 15.01 -9.03
CA GLU A 190 -12.05 15.35 -10.46
C GLU A 190 -11.97 14.08 -11.30
N ALA A 191 -11.09 13.14 -10.97
CA ALA A 191 -11.00 11.85 -11.66
C ALA A 191 -12.30 11.04 -11.52
N ALA A 192 -12.85 10.97 -10.31
CA ALA A 192 -14.14 10.33 -10.06
C ALA A 192 -15.28 11.06 -10.79
N GLN A 193 -15.34 12.40 -10.72
CA GLN A 193 -16.34 13.20 -11.41
C GLN A 193 -16.23 13.07 -12.93
N THR A 194 -15.02 12.96 -13.49
CA THR A 194 -14.81 12.76 -14.93
C THR A 194 -15.44 11.45 -15.39
N ILE A 195 -15.23 10.36 -14.65
CA ILE A 195 -15.84 9.06 -14.94
C ILE A 195 -17.36 9.11 -14.72
N ILE A 196 -17.82 9.70 -13.62
CA ILE A 196 -19.26 9.85 -13.34
C ILE A 196 -19.95 10.64 -14.48
N GLN A 197 -19.34 11.73 -14.94
CA GLN A 197 -19.84 12.48 -16.10
C GLN A 197 -19.84 11.64 -17.37
N TRP A 198 -18.83 10.81 -17.61
CA TRP A 198 -18.78 9.90 -18.75
C TRP A 198 -19.97 8.93 -18.77
N PHE A 199 -20.34 8.37 -17.62
CA PHE A 199 -21.53 7.51 -17.46
C PHE A 199 -22.84 8.33 -17.61
N ASN A 200 -22.93 9.48 -16.96
CA ASN A 200 -24.12 10.34 -17.01
C ASN A 200 -24.45 10.80 -18.44
N ARG A 201 -23.44 11.13 -19.25
CA ARG A 201 -23.62 11.48 -20.69
C ARG A 201 -24.24 10.34 -21.51
N ARG A 202 -24.15 9.10 -21.03
CA ARG A 202 -24.77 7.89 -21.62
C ARG A 202 -26.08 7.52 -20.93
N GLY A 203 -26.58 8.37 -20.02
CA GLY A 203 -27.80 8.11 -19.27
C GLY A 203 -27.67 6.99 -18.24
N ILE A 204 -26.44 6.73 -17.77
CA ILE A 204 -26.17 5.70 -16.76
C ILE A 204 -25.81 6.42 -15.47
N ASP A 205 -26.48 6.05 -14.38
CA ASP A 205 -26.28 6.67 -13.07
C ASP A 205 -25.30 5.83 -12.23
N VAL A 206 -24.29 6.49 -11.64
CA VAL A 206 -23.30 5.84 -10.77
C VAL A 206 -23.80 5.94 -9.33
N GLN A 207 -24.27 4.82 -8.78
CA GLN A 207 -24.85 4.75 -7.44
C GLN A 207 -23.78 4.71 -6.34
N ASN A 208 -22.68 3.99 -6.60
CA ASN A 208 -21.62 3.79 -5.64
C ASN A 208 -20.32 3.37 -6.35
N TYR A 209 -19.19 3.59 -5.70
CA TYR A 209 -17.88 3.09 -6.11
C TYR A 209 -17.00 2.90 -4.88
N TYR A 210 -15.86 2.26 -5.04
CA TYR A 210 -14.91 2.07 -3.96
C TYR A 210 -14.17 3.38 -3.64
N GLU A 211 -14.27 3.83 -2.39
CA GLU A 211 -13.47 4.94 -1.86
C GLU A 211 -12.24 4.37 -1.12
N PRO A 212 -11.01 4.80 -1.47
CA PRO A 212 -9.79 4.34 -0.81
C PRO A 212 -9.75 4.61 0.70
N ASP A 213 -9.23 3.64 1.46
CA ASP A 213 -8.80 3.80 2.86
C ASP A 213 -7.34 3.40 2.95
N ASP A 214 -6.44 4.40 2.92
CA ASP A 214 -4.98 4.25 2.89
C ASP A 214 -4.44 3.17 3.85
N ARG A 215 -5.07 2.98 5.02
CA ARG A 215 -4.57 2.07 6.07
C ARG A 215 -4.95 0.63 5.81
N VAL A 216 -6.18 0.42 5.35
CA VAL A 216 -6.69 -0.90 5.02
C VAL A 216 -6.10 -1.32 3.68
N ASP A 217 -6.07 -0.39 2.72
CA ASP A 217 -5.56 -0.60 1.38
C ASP A 217 -4.08 -0.95 1.36
N ASP A 218 -3.20 -0.20 2.03
CA ASP A 218 -1.76 -0.52 2.08
C ASP A 218 -1.48 -2.00 2.49
N LEU A 219 -2.24 -2.51 3.46
CA LEU A 219 -2.10 -3.90 3.94
C LEU A 219 -2.69 -4.91 2.95
N LEU A 220 -3.90 -4.66 2.46
CA LEU A 220 -4.60 -5.56 1.55
C LEU A 220 -3.94 -5.59 0.18
N ASP A 221 -3.40 -4.48 -0.29
CA ASP A 221 -2.75 -4.36 -1.58
C ASP A 221 -1.40 -5.06 -1.56
N GLY A 222 -0.64 -4.88 -0.48
CA GLY A 222 0.58 -5.65 -0.24
C GLY A 222 0.33 -7.16 -0.07
N LEU A 223 -0.87 -7.59 0.32
CA LEU A 223 -1.27 -9.00 0.36
C LEU A 223 -1.71 -9.51 -1.03
N SER A 224 -2.52 -8.73 -1.76
CA SER A 224 -3.01 -9.02 -3.11
C SER A 224 -1.87 -9.12 -4.12
N LEU A 225 -0.97 -8.14 -4.15
CA LEU A 225 0.23 -8.15 -5.01
C LEU A 225 1.09 -9.39 -4.75
N TYR A 226 1.34 -9.69 -3.47
CA TYR A 226 2.12 -10.85 -3.09
C TYR A 226 1.46 -12.18 -3.47
N LEU A 227 0.12 -12.27 -3.37
CA LEU A 227 -0.61 -13.45 -3.79
C LEU A 227 -0.57 -13.61 -5.32
N GLY A 228 -0.82 -12.54 -6.07
CA GLY A 228 -0.82 -12.57 -7.54
C GLY A 228 0.55 -12.89 -8.13
N ASP A 229 1.61 -12.19 -7.69
CA ASP A 229 2.99 -12.40 -8.18
C ASP A 229 3.52 -13.82 -7.87
N HIS A 230 2.91 -14.53 -6.92
CA HIS A 230 3.30 -15.87 -6.52
C HIS A 230 2.18 -16.89 -6.66
N TYR A 231 1.16 -16.59 -7.47
CA TYR A 231 -0.07 -17.39 -7.50
C TYR A 231 0.18 -18.83 -7.96
N SER A 232 1.09 -19.06 -8.90
CA SER A 232 1.48 -20.43 -9.33
C SER A 232 1.96 -21.32 -8.19
N THR A 233 2.62 -20.72 -7.19
CA THR A 233 3.10 -21.42 -5.98
C THR A 233 2.04 -21.46 -4.88
N LEU A 234 1.22 -20.40 -4.75
CA LEU A 234 0.27 -20.23 -3.64
C LEU A 234 -1.14 -20.75 -3.92
N SER A 235 -1.48 -21.04 -5.17
CA SER A 235 -2.84 -21.39 -5.64
C SER A 235 -3.49 -22.49 -4.80
N GLN A 236 -2.75 -23.58 -4.52
CA GLN A 236 -3.26 -24.68 -3.72
C GLN A 236 -3.55 -24.23 -2.27
N PHE A 237 -2.68 -23.43 -1.67
CA PHE A 237 -2.89 -22.96 -0.31
C PHE A 237 -4.06 -21.97 -0.24
N HIS A 238 -4.12 -21.03 -1.18
CA HIS A 238 -5.22 -20.09 -1.34
C HIS A 238 -6.56 -20.82 -1.48
N TRP A 239 -6.64 -21.81 -2.38
CA TRP A 239 -7.84 -22.63 -2.57
C TRP A 239 -8.26 -23.34 -1.27
N ARG A 240 -7.30 -23.89 -0.51
CA ARG A 240 -7.61 -24.52 0.79
C ARG A 240 -8.13 -23.52 1.81
N LEU A 241 -7.58 -22.31 1.88
CA LEU A 241 -8.06 -21.24 2.76
C LEU A 241 -9.49 -20.85 2.41
N ARG A 242 -9.75 -20.56 1.13
CA ARG A 242 -11.08 -20.23 0.60
C ARG A 242 -12.14 -21.28 0.98
N ASN A 243 -11.81 -22.57 0.83
CA ASN A 243 -12.74 -23.67 1.11
C ASN A 243 -12.82 -24.08 2.59
N SER A 244 -12.08 -23.41 3.48
CA SER A 244 -12.02 -23.74 4.91
C SER A 244 -12.31 -22.55 5.83
N LEU A 245 -13.15 -21.60 5.42
CA LEU A 245 -13.65 -20.54 6.31
C LEU A 245 -14.15 -21.12 7.65
N GLY A 246 -13.62 -20.58 8.75
CA GLY A 246 -13.91 -21.04 10.11
C GLY A 246 -13.33 -22.41 10.49
N ARG A 247 -12.59 -23.06 9.59
CA ARG A 247 -11.99 -24.39 9.75
C ARG A 247 -10.49 -24.34 9.46
N ARG A 248 -9.76 -25.41 9.80
CA ARG A 248 -8.32 -25.47 9.55
C ARG A 248 -8.03 -25.97 8.14
N ALA A 249 -7.36 -25.15 7.35
CA ALA A 249 -6.59 -25.54 6.18
C ALA A 249 -5.24 -26.12 6.59
N TYR A 250 -4.85 -27.19 5.92
CA TYR A 250 -3.53 -27.80 6.00
C TYR A 250 -2.83 -27.63 4.65
N ILE A 251 -1.53 -27.36 4.61
CA ILE A 251 -0.71 -27.56 3.39
C ILE A 251 0.66 -28.11 3.78
N SER A 252 1.08 -29.18 3.10
CA SER A 252 2.43 -29.73 3.26
C SER A 252 3.42 -28.80 2.58
N LEU A 253 4.57 -28.56 3.21
CA LEU A 253 5.67 -27.81 2.60
C LEU A 253 6.66 -28.71 1.86
N ASP A 254 6.49 -30.03 1.91
CA ASP A 254 7.48 -31.00 1.43
C ASP A 254 7.67 -30.97 -0.09
N ASP A 255 6.60 -30.71 -0.82
CA ASP A 255 6.61 -30.62 -2.28
C ASP A 255 7.24 -29.32 -2.79
N PHE A 256 7.61 -28.40 -1.89
CA PHE A 256 8.16 -27.10 -2.24
C PHE A 256 9.65 -27.01 -1.97
N ASN A 257 10.38 -26.46 -2.94
CA ASN A 257 11.78 -26.08 -2.76
C ASN A 257 11.92 -24.95 -1.69
N PRO A 258 13.14 -24.62 -1.23
CA PRO A 258 13.34 -23.60 -0.21
C PRO A 258 12.70 -22.23 -0.54
N SER A 259 12.66 -21.86 -1.82
CA SER A 259 12.01 -20.63 -2.27
C SER A 259 10.49 -20.71 -2.08
N GLY A 260 9.85 -21.80 -2.55
CA GLY A 260 8.42 -22.05 -2.37
C GLY A 260 8.00 -22.12 -0.91
N LYS A 261 8.83 -22.71 -0.04
CA LYS A 261 8.63 -22.69 1.43
C LYS A 261 8.67 -21.27 1.98
N SER A 262 9.64 -20.46 1.55
CA SER A 262 9.73 -19.03 1.93
C SER A 262 8.50 -18.27 1.47
N ILE A 263 8.02 -18.52 0.24
CA ILE A 263 6.85 -17.88 -0.35
C ILE A 263 5.60 -18.13 0.51
N HIS A 264 5.34 -19.39 0.86
CA HIS A 264 4.23 -19.77 1.75
C HIS A 264 4.34 -19.16 3.15
N ASN A 265 5.55 -19.14 3.72
CA ASN A 265 5.77 -18.59 5.04
C ASN A 265 5.51 -17.07 5.10
N GLN A 266 5.92 -16.34 4.07
CA GLN A 266 5.66 -14.91 3.92
C GLN A 266 4.18 -14.63 3.68
N PHE A 267 3.51 -15.41 2.82
CA PHE A 267 2.06 -15.29 2.62
C PHE A 267 1.29 -15.49 3.93
N LEU A 268 1.64 -16.53 4.70
CA LEU A 268 1.06 -16.78 6.02
C LEU A 268 1.31 -15.61 7.01
N LYS A 269 2.47 -14.96 6.95
CA LYS A 269 2.76 -13.76 7.76
C LYS A 269 1.85 -12.60 7.36
N LYS A 270 1.72 -12.30 6.06
CA LYS A 270 0.87 -11.22 5.55
C LYS A 270 -0.60 -11.44 5.91
N LEU A 271 -1.11 -12.66 5.76
CA LEU A 271 -2.46 -13.03 6.20
C LEU A 271 -2.71 -12.77 7.71
N ARG A 272 -1.71 -13.04 8.56
CA ARG A 272 -1.80 -12.69 9.99
C ARG A 272 -1.75 -11.18 10.23
N SER A 273 -0.92 -10.46 9.48
CA SER A 273 -0.81 -9.00 9.59
C SER A 273 -2.10 -8.28 9.20
N CYS A 274 -2.90 -8.87 8.31
CA CYS A 274 -4.22 -8.38 7.93
C CYS A 274 -5.35 -8.84 8.87
N ASP A 275 -5.03 -9.57 9.94
CA ASP A 275 -6.02 -10.18 10.85
C ASP A 275 -7.05 -11.08 10.13
N TYR A 276 -6.60 -11.82 9.10
CA TYR A 276 -7.49 -12.70 8.33
C TYR A 276 -7.55 -14.13 8.87
N LEU A 277 -6.70 -14.45 9.84
CA LEU A 277 -6.55 -15.80 10.38
C LEU A 277 -6.85 -15.85 11.88
N SER A 278 -7.84 -16.65 12.26
CA SER A 278 -8.06 -17.07 13.66
C SER A 278 -6.94 -17.95 14.21
N PHE A 279 -6.23 -18.64 13.30
CA PHE A 279 -5.08 -19.46 13.60
C PHE A 279 -4.14 -19.52 12.39
N GLY A 280 -2.83 -19.48 12.60
CA GLY A 280 -1.86 -19.63 11.52
C GLY A 280 -0.48 -19.95 12.04
N LYS A 281 -0.02 -21.19 11.87
CA LYS A 281 1.30 -21.65 12.33
C LYS A 281 1.95 -22.57 11.32
N ILE A 282 3.29 -22.50 11.28
CA ILE A 282 4.14 -23.51 10.66
C ILE A 282 4.44 -24.53 11.76
N ILE A 283 4.15 -25.80 11.47
CA ILE A 283 4.51 -26.91 12.34
C ILE A 283 5.70 -27.63 11.73
N LYS A 284 6.74 -27.79 12.54
CA LYS A 284 7.92 -28.54 12.15
C LYS A 284 7.72 -30.02 12.47
N GLY A 285 7.80 -30.87 11.45
CA GLY A 285 7.74 -32.32 11.63
C GLY A 285 9.01 -32.83 12.28
N LYS A 286 8.90 -33.89 13.09
CA LYS A 286 10.07 -34.57 13.67
C LYS A 286 10.93 -35.25 12.62
N ASP A 287 10.34 -35.58 11.47
CA ASP A 287 10.96 -36.32 10.37
C ASP A 287 11.32 -35.41 9.18
N GLY A 288 11.31 -34.08 9.37
CA GLY A 288 11.60 -33.08 8.33
C GLY A 288 10.40 -32.67 7.48
N HIS A 289 9.22 -33.25 7.75
CA HIS A 289 7.96 -32.93 7.09
C HIS A 289 7.31 -31.68 7.70
N ASP A 290 7.59 -30.52 7.11
CA ASP A 290 7.06 -29.24 7.58
C ASP A 290 5.70 -28.97 6.95
N TYR A 291 4.77 -28.38 7.70
CA TYR A 291 3.45 -28.03 7.16
C TYR A 291 2.91 -26.75 7.76
N ILE A 292 2.00 -26.11 7.03
CA ILE A 292 1.24 -24.97 7.51
C ILE A 292 -0.15 -25.44 7.94
N LEU A 293 -0.57 -24.98 9.11
CA LEU A 293 -1.92 -25.10 9.61
C LEU A 293 -2.48 -23.70 9.83
N ALA A 294 -3.51 -23.34 9.09
CA ALA A 294 -4.12 -22.01 9.12
C ALA A 294 -5.65 -22.12 9.15
N ALA A 295 -6.34 -21.18 9.79
CA ALA A 295 -7.80 -21.14 9.83
C ALA A 295 -8.27 -19.69 9.60
N PRO A 296 -8.82 -19.38 8.42
CA PRO A 296 -9.37 -18.05 8.15
C PRO A 296 -10.61 -17.79 9.00
N TYR A 297 -10.82 -16.53 9.37
CA TYR A 297 -12.04 -16.13 10.07
C TYR A 297 -13.27 -16.27 9.15
N THR A 298 -14.43 -16.55 9.76
CA THR A 298 -15.73 -16.47 9.08
C THR A 298 -16.26 -15.04 9.12
N ARG A 299 -15.55 -14.11 8.46
CA ARG A 299 -15.99 -12.73 8.25
C ARG A 299 -16.21 -12.47 6.77
N SER A 300 -17.15 -11.57 6.43
CA SER A 300 -17.48 -11.24 5.04
C SER A 300 -16.33 -10.59 4.28
N ASP A 301 -15.51 -9.77 4.94
CA ASP A 301 -14.31 -9.17 4.34
C ASP A 301 -13.26 -10.22 3.97
N VAL A 302 -13.01 -11.18 4.87
CA VAL A 302 -12.06 -12.29 4.62
C VAL A 302 -12.57 -13.20 3.50
N GLN A 303 -13.87 -13.51 3.52
CA GLN A 303 -14.49 -14.29 2.45
C GLN A 303 -14.41 -13.57 1.11
N GLY A 304 -14.84 -12.30 1.05
CA GLY A 304 -14.82 -11.51 -0.18
C GLY A 304 -13.40 -11.36 -0.75
N PHE A 305 -12.41 -11.17 0.12
CA PHE A 305 -11.01 -11.18 -0.29
C PHE A 305 -10.64 -12.52 -0.95
N LEU A 306 -10.84 -13.66 -0.26
CA LEU A 306 -10.46 -14.99 -0.75
C LEU A 306 -11.29 -15.49 -1.94
N ASP A 307 -12.51 -15.00 -2.11
CA ASP A 307 -13.39 -15.37 -3.22
C ASP A 307 -13.01 -14.68 -4.54
N GLY A 308 -12.40 -13.49 -4.49
CA GLY A 308 -11.96 -12.80 -5.70
C GLY A 308 -11.44 -11.38 -5.51
N GLY A 309 -11.76 -10.70 -4.40
CA GLY A 309 -11.38 -9.30 -4.21
C GLY A 309 -9.87 -9.05 -4.19
N TRP A 310 -9.05 -10.06 -3.86
CA TRP A 310 -7.59 -9.96 -4.00
C TRP A 310 -7.16 -9.85 -5.47
N PHE A 311 -7.88 -10.50 -6.38
CA PHE A 311 -7.53 -10.59 -7.79
C PHE A 311 -7.89 -9.29 -8.52
N GLU A 312 -9.05 -8.71 -8.23
CA GLU A 312 -9.43 -7.36 -8.68
C GLU A 312 -8.36 -6.34 -8.26
N ARG A 313 -7.94 -6.36 -6.98
CA ARG A 313 -6.87 -5.49 -6.47
C ARG A 313 -5.55 -5.74 -7.18
N PHE A 314 -5.16 -6.99 -7.39
CA PHE A 314 -3.93 -7.34 -8.10
C PHE A 314 -3.93 -6.78 -9.54
N VAL A 315 -5.00 -7.04 -10.31
CA VAL A 315 -5.14 -6.55 -11.69
C VAL A 315 -5.11 -5.02 -11.72
N TYR A 316 -5.88 -4.37 -10.86
CA TYR A 316 -5.89 -2.91 -10.71
C TYR A 316 -4.48 -2.34 -10.53
N TYR A 317 -3.72 -2.83 -9.56
CA TYR A 317 -2.39 -2.29 -9.27
C TYR A 317 -1.39 -2.52 -10.40
N LYS A 318 -1.49 -3.63 -11.11
CA LYS A 318 -0.63 -3.90 -12.26
C LYS A 318 -0.95 -2.99 -13.45
N ILE A 319 -2.23 -2.67 -13.67
CA ILE A 319 -2.63 -1.69 -14.69
C ILE A 319 -2.12 -0.30 -14.30
N VAL A 320 -2.34 0.12 -13.06
CA VAL A 320 -1.85 1.40 -12.53
C VAL A 320 -0.32 1.50 -12.63
N GLU A 321 0.41 0.45 -12.26
CA GLU A 321 1.87 0.39 -12.40
C GLU A 321 2.31 0.57 -13.86
N LEU A 322 1.64 -0.11 -14.80
CA LEU A 322 1.89 0.03 -16.23
C LEU A 322 1.63 1.46 -16.72
N LEU A 323 0.43 1.99 -16.49
CA LEU A 323 0.04 3.32 -17.00
C LEU A 323 0.95 4.43 -16.44
N ASN A 324 1.34 4.35 -15.17
CA ASN A 324 2.32 5.26 -14.57
C ASN A 324 3.71 5.11 -15.22
N SER A 325 4.14 3.88 -15.51
CA SER A 325 5.45 3.64 -16.15
C SER A 325 5.51 4.14 -17.59
N GLU A 326 4.37 4.12 -18.30
CA GLU A 326 4.23 4.62 -19.67
C GLU A 326 3.95 6.14 -19.71
N GLY A 327 3.79 6.78 -18.54
CA GLY A 327 3.53 8.23 -18.45
C GLY A 327 2.18 8.66 -19.03
N VAL A 328 1.22 7.75 -19.08
CA VAL A 328 -0.09 7.98 -19.70
C VAL A 328 -1.05 8.59 -18.68
N GLU A 329 -1.85 9.57 -19.10
CA GLU A 329 -2.88 10.14 -18.23
C GLU A 329 -4.06 9.18 -18.13
N TYR A 330 -4.54 8.96 -16.91
CA TYR A 330 -5.71 8.13 -16.69
C TYR A 330 -6.52 8.54 -15.47
N GLN A 331 -7.82 8.25 -15.52
CA GLN A 331 -8.73 8.25 -14.39
C GLN A 331 -9.24 6.83 -14.17
N HIS A 332 -9.65 6.49 -12.96
CA HIS A 332 -10.19 5.17 -12.68
C HIS A 332 -11.22 5.19 -11.54
N LEU A 333 -12.14 4.23 -11.58
CA LEU A 333 -13.01 3.85 -10.48
C LEU A 333 -12.99 2.33 -10.32
N ARG A 334 -13.19 1.87 -9.09
CA ARG A 334 -13.23 0.45 -8.73
C ARG A 334 -14.59 0.09 -8.15
N ASN A 335 -15.03 -1.14 -8.37
CA ASN A 335 -16.23 -1.75 -7.82
C ASN A 335 -17.47 -0.84 -7.98
N LEU A 336 -17.67 -0.35 -9.21
CA LEU A 336 -18.75 0.58 -9.52
C LEU A 336 -20.10 -0.14 -9.45
N LYS A 337 -21.09 0.50 -8.86
CA LYS A 337 -22.49 0.11 -8.97
C LYS A 337 -23.20 1.13 -9.83
N ILE A 338 -23.75 0.68 -10.95
CA ILE A 338 -24.43 1.53 -11.92
C ILE A 338 -25.88 1.12 -12.10
N THR A 339 -26.72 2.10 -12.47
CA THR A 339 -28.11 1.91 -12.85
C THR A 339 -28.32 2.44 -14.25
N TYR A 340 -28.83 1.60 -15.14
CA TYR A 340 -29.18 1.99 -16.50
C TYR A 340 -30.56 2.67 -16.55
N GLN A 341 -30.88 3.32 -17.67
CA GLN A 341 -32.17 4.02 -17.86
C GLN A 341 -33.40 3.13 -17.70
N ASP A 342 -33.27 1.83 -17.94
CA ASP A 342 -34.34 0.84 -17.76
C ASP A 342 -34.51 0.39 -16.29
N GLY A 343 -33.75 0.97 -15.37
CA GLY A 343 -33.76 0.67 -13.94
C GLY A 343 -32.99 -0.59 -13.55
N GLN A 344 -32.33 -1.27 -14.51
CA GLN A 344 -31.49 -2.42 -14.19
C GLN A 344 -30.18 -1.96 -13.55
N ASN A 345 -29.68 -2.74 -12.59
CA ASN A 345 -28.42 -2.48 -11.92
C ASN A 345 -27.32 -3.41 -12.45
N ALA A 346 -26.08 -2.91 -12.48
CA ALA A 346 -24.89 -3.71 -12.73
C ALA A 346 -23.76 -3.33 -11.77
N GLU A 347 -22.87 -4.29 -11.51
CA GLU A 347 -21.61 -4.07 -10.81
C GLU A 347 -20.48 -4.25 -11.82
N LEU A 348 -19.55 -3.30 -11.85
CA LEU A 348 -18.37 -3.32 -12.73
C LEU A 348 -17.12 -3.37 -11.85
N ASP A 349 -16.18 -4.26 -12.16
CA ASP A 349 -15.02 -4.47 -11.31
C ASP A 349 -14.06 -3.27 -11.37
N LEU A 350 -13.58 -2.91 -12.57
CA LEU A 350 -12.66 -1.78 -12.78
C LEU A 350 -13.06 -1.00 -14.04
N PHE A 351 -13.06 0.32 -13.94
CA PHE A 351 -13.28 1.20 -15.10
C PHE A 351 -12.20 2.26 -15.16
N PHE A 352 -11.58 2.42 -16.32
CA PHE A 352 -10.56 3.41 -16.60
C PHE A 352 -10.99 4.33 -17.74
N LEU A 353 -10.53 5.58 -17.68
CA LEU A 353 -10.41 6.46 -18.84
C LEU A 353 -8.92 6.68 -19.05
N ILE A 354 -8.36 6.17 -20.15
CA ILE A 354 -6.93 6.26 -20.49
C ILE A 354 -6.84 7.23 -21.67
N ASN A 355 -6.32 8.44 -21.47
CA ASN A 355 -6.40 9.52 -22.46
C ASN A 355 -7.83 9.65 -23.07
N ASP A 356 -8.85 9.71 -22.21
CA ASP A 356 -10.29 9.72 -22.56
C ASP A 356 -10.84 8.45 -23.24
N ILE A 357 -10.01 7.43 -23.50
CA ILE A 357 -10.44 6.14 -24.04
C ILE A 357 -10.97 5.27 -22.89
N PRO A 358 -12.24 4.85 -22.92
CA PRO A 358 -12.81 4.01 -21.87
C PRO A 358 -12.24 2.60 -21.95
N LEU A 359 -11.99 2.04 -20.78
CA LEU A 359 -11.61 0.65 -20.63
C LEU A 359 -12.36 0.04 -19.44
N LEU A 360 -13.20 -0.94 -19.74
CA LEU A 360 -13.82 -1.83 -18.75
C LEU A 360 -12.91 -3.03 -18.53
N VAL A 361 -12.56 -3.32 -17.28
CA VAL A 361 -11.84 -4.55 -16.92
C VAL A 361 -12.65 -5.35 -15.90
N GLU A 362 -13.07 -6.54 -16.30
CA GLU A 362 -13.79 -7.50 -15.47
C GLU A 362 -12.81 -8.59 -15.00
N CYS A 363 -12.86 -8.95 -13.72
CA CYS A 363 -11.95 -9.90 -13.10
C CYS A 363 -12.73 -11.16 -12.68
N LYS A 364 -12.21 -12.34 -13.01
CA LYS A 364 -12.81 -13.62 -12.59
C LYS A 364 -11.77 -14.53 -11.98
N ALA A 365 -11.85 -14.70 -10.66
CA ALA A 365 -10.96 -15.58 -9.90
C ALA A 365 -11.36 -17.07 -9.94
N GLY A 366 -12.53 -17.41 -10.51
CA GLY A 366 -13.06 -18.77 -10.63
C GLY A 366 -13.18 -19.24 -12.09
N GLN A 367 -13.44 -20.55 -12.28
CA GLN A 367 -13.54 -21.17 -13.62
C GLN A 367 -14.90 -20.93 -14.31
N ASP A 368 -15.96 -20.67 -13.53
CA ASP A 368 -17.30 -20.44 -14.06
C ASP A 368 -17.57 -18.94 -14.16
N PHE A 369 -17.64 -18.42 -15.38
CA PHE A 369 -18.07 -17.05 -15.64
C PHE A 369 -18.87 -16.98 -16.93
N ASP A 370 -19.92 -16.16 -16.92
CA ASP A 370 -20.79 -15.96 -18.07
C ASP A 370 -20.21 -14.85 -18.96
N MET A 371 -19.62 -15.23 -20.09
CA MET A 371 -19.10 -14.30 -21.09
C MET A 371 -20.18 -13.34 -21.61
N ARG A 372 -21.46 -13.74 -21.58
CA ARG A 372 -22.57 -12.87 -21.99
C ARG A 372 -22.74 -11.68 -21.07
N GLN A 373 -22.30 -11.79 -19.81
CA GLN A 373 -22.37 -10.69 -18.87
C GLN A 373 -21.42 -9.56 -19.31
N VAL A 374 -20.16 -9.91 -19.60
CA VAL A 374 -19.15 -8.92 -20.00
C VAL A 374 -19.47 -8.34 -21.37
N ASP A 375 -19.88 -9.17 -22.32
CA ASP A 375 -20.34 -8.69 -23.63
C ASP A 375 -21.59 -7.80 -23.50
N GLY A 376 -22.50 -8.15 -22.60
CA GLY A 376 -23.66 -7.32 -22.26
C GLY A 376 -23.28 -5.98 -21.65
N TYR A 377 -22.25 -5.92 -20.79
CA TYR A 377 -21.72 -4.66 -20.28
C TYR A 377 -21.09 -3.83 -21.40
N ARG A 378 -20.25 -4.45 -22.24
CA ARG A 378 -19.64 -3.81 -23.41
C ARG A 378 -20.71 -3.17 -24.31
N ASP A 379 -21.75 -3.93 -24.67
CA ASP A 379 -22.83 -3.46 -25.52
C ASP A 379 -23.63 -2.31 -24.87
N ARG A 380 -24.01 -2.46 -23.60
CA ARG A 380 -24.81 -1.43 -22.89
C ARG A 380 -24.04 -0.15 -22.62
N LEU A 381 -22.71 -0.24 -22.49
CA LEU A 381 -21.81 0.90 -22.33
C LEU A 381 -21.38 1.50 -23.67
N ASN A 382 -21.76 0.87 -24.79
CA ASN A 382 -21.36 1.22 -26.15
C ASN A 382 -19.84 1.30 -26.29
N LEU A 383 -19.16 0.23 -25.84
CA LEU A 383 -17.71 0.06 -25.90
C LEU A 383 -17.30 -0.77 -27.11
N GLU A 384 -16.18 -0.41 -27.72
CA GLU A 384 -15.52 -1.23 -28.74
C GLU A 384 -14.97 -2.52 -28.13
N ALA A 385 -14.74 -3.54 -28.96
CA ALA A 385 -14.21 -4.83 -28.50
C ALA A 385 -12.87 -4.71 -27.75
N SER A 386 -12.02 -3.77 -28.15
CA SER A 386 -10.74 -3.48 -27.50
C SER A 386 -10.87 -2.72 -26.17
N GLN A 387 -12.04 -2.13 -25.89
CA GLN A 387 -12.32 -1.31 -24.71
C GLN A 387 -12.95 -2.12 -23.56
N ALA A 388 -13.09 -3.44 -23.72
CA ALA A 388 -13.57 -4.33 -22.68
C ALA A 388 -12.66 -5.56 -22.59
N LEU A 389 -12.12 -5.78 -21.40
CA LEU A 389 -11.17 -6.85 -21.11
C LEU A 389 -11.69 -7.71 -19.97
N LEU A 390 -11.75 -9.02 -20.19
CA LEU A 390 -11.95 -9.99 -19.15
C LEU A 390 -10.62 -10.61 -18.75
N VAL A 391 -10.24 -10.43 -17.49
CA VAL A 391 -9.07 -11.06 -16.89
C VAL A 391 -9.53 -12.25 -16.06
N SER A 392 -9.18 -13.46 -16.50
CA SER A 392 -9.60 -14.70 -15.86
C SER A 392 -8.42 -15.46 -15.26
N LEU A 393 -8.58 -15.89 -14.01
CA LEU A 393 -7.60 -16.68 -13.30
C LEU A 393 -7.76 -18.16 -13.65
N ASN A 394 -6.63 -18.86 -13.83
CA ASN A 394 -6.56 -20.30 -14.10
C ASN A 394 -7.04 -20.74 -15.50
N ILE A 395 -7.01 -19.86 -16.49
CA ILE A 395 -7.05 -20.24 -17.92
C ILE A 395 -5.65 -20.09 -18.52
N ASP A 396 -5.33 -20.93 -19.51
CA ASP A 396 -4.07 -20.80 -20.27
C ASP A 396 -4.23 -19.84 -21.46
N ASP A 397 -3.11 -19.53 -22.13
CA ASP A 397 -3.08 -18.59 -23.25
C ASP A 397 -3.92 -19.08 -24.44
N ALA A 398 -3.98 -20.40 -24.66
CA ALA A 398 -4.74 -20.99 -25.76
C ALA A 398 -6.25 -20.85 -25.52
N GLU A 399 -6.69 -21.10 -24.29
CA GLU A 399 -8.08 -20.89 -23.87
C GLU A 399 -8.47 -19.41 -23.90
N ALA A 400 -7.62 -18.52 -23.41
CA ALA A 400 -7.84 -17.07 -23.46
C ALA A 400 -7.98 -16.57 -24.91
N HIS A 401 -7.10 -17.01 -25.80
CA HIS A 401 -7.15 -16.67 -27.22
C HIS A 401 -8.42 -17.21 -27.90
N LEU A 402 -8.77 -18.48 -27.66
CA LEU A 402 -9.97 -19.10 -28.22
C LEU A 402 -11.25 -18.37 -27.76
N ARG A 403 -11.33 -18.00 -26.48
CA ARG A 403 -12.45 -17.22 -25.94
C ARG A 403 -12.50 -15.83 -26.55
N SER A 404 -11.35 -15.18 -26.75
CA SER A 404 -11.29 -13.86 -27.37
C SER A 404 -11.86 -13.86 -28.80
N ILE A 405 -11.49 -14.87 -29.60
CA ILE A 405 -12.01 -15.03 -30.97
C ILE A 405 -13.52 -15.28 -30.97
N ASN A 406 -13.98 -16.22 -30.14
CA ASN A 406 -15.38 -16.66 -30.15
C ASN A 406 -16.35 -15.58 -29.68
N TRP A 407 -15.93 -14.74 -28.74
CA TRP A 407 -16.76 -13.70 -28.14
C TRP A 407 -16.47 -12.31 -28.69
N LYS A 408 -15.43 -12.16 -29.53
CA LYS A 408 -14.98 -10.85 -30.04
C LYS A 408 -14.78 -9.83 -28.92
N LEU A 409 -14.18 -10.29 -27.83
CA LEU A 409 -13.92 -9.54 -26.60
C LEU A 409 -12.47 -9.82 -26.18
N GLY A 410 -11.78 -8.86 -25.58
CA GLY A 410 -10.48 -9.13 -24.97
C GLY A 410 -10.63 -10.14 -23.82
N VAL A 411 -9.96 -11.29 -23.91
CA VAL A 411 -9.87 -12.27 -22.80
C VAL A 411 -8.41 -12.59 -22.56
N ALA A 412 -7.97 -12.36 -21.34
CA ALA A 412 -6.60 -12.60 -20.92
C ALA A 412 -6.55 -13.36 -19.60
N ASN A 413 -5.38 -13.92 -19.29
CA ASN A 413 -5.10 -14.51 -17.98
C ASN A 413 -4.26 -13.58 -17.12
N GLN A 414 -3.96 -14.01 -15.90
CA GLN A 414 -3.18 -13.23 -14.93
C GLN A 414 -1.74 -12.89 -15.37
N ASN A 415 -1.23 -13.49 -16.45
CA ASN A 415 0.11 -13.22 -16.97
C ASN A 415 0.08 -12.34 -18.23
N THR A 416 -1.01 -12.36 -19.01
CA THR A 416 -1.08 -11.75 -20.36
C THR A 416 -1.96 -10.51 -20.45
N PHE A 417 -2.72 -10.18 -19.40
CA PHE A 417 -3.64 -9.04 -19.45
C PHE A 417 -2.94 -7.70 -19.69
N LEU A 418 -1.73 -7.49 -19.17
CA LEU A 418 -0.99 -6.25 -19.40
C LEU A 418 -0.63 -6.03 -20.86
N ASP A 419 -0.44 -7.10 -21.64
CA ASP A 419 -0.14 -6.98 -23.07
C ASP A 419 -1.35 -6.39 -23.82
N HIS A 420 -2.58 -6.78 -23.45
CA HIS A 420 -3.79 -6.19 -24.02
C HIS A 420 -3.94 -4.71 -23.67
N ILE A 421 -3.58 -4.32 -22.44
CA ILE A 421 -3.64 -2.91 -22.01
C ILE A 421 -2.67 -2.06 -22.82
N ARG A 422 -1.46 -2.57 -23.11
CA ARG A 422 -0.47 -1.85 -23.93
C ARG A 422 -0.98 -1.58 -25.35
N GLU A 423 -1.79 -2.45 -25.91
CA GLU A 423 -2.39 -2.23 -27.24
C GLU A 423 -3.43 -1.09 -27.24
N ILE A 424 -3.98 -0.73 -26.08
CA ILE A 424 -4.96 0.36 -25.91
C ILE A 424 -4.27 1.70 -25.69
N ILE A 425 -3.05 1.70 -25.12
CA ILE A 425 -2.27 2.90 -24.89
C ILE A 425 -1.90 3.51 -26.25
N PRO A 426 -2.35 4.73 -26.58
CA PRO A 426 -1.97 5.39 -27.82
C PRO A 426 -0.45 5.57 -27.87
N THR A 427 0.20 5.03 -28.90
CA THR A 427 1.63 5.26 -29.10
C THR A 427 1.81 6.65 -29.71
N ASP A 428 2.15 7.64 -28.89
CA ASP A 428 2.29 9.06 -29.28
C ASP A 428 3.44 9.34 -30.27
N ILE A 429 4.04 8.30 -30.85
CA ILE A 429 5.17 8.42 -31.76
C ILE A 429 4.70 8.91 -33.15
N ASP A 430 3.51 8.55 -33.63
CA ASP A 430 3.08 8.94 -34.98
C ASP A 430 2.51 10.37 -35.08
N SER A 431 1.87 10.85 -34.01
CA SER A 431 1.24 12.18 -33.97
C SER A 431 2.27 13.31 -33.97
N GLN A 432 3.37 13.14 -33.24
CA GLN A 432 4.42 14.16 -33.10
C GLN A 432 5.40 14.16 -34.28
N LEU A 433 5.63 13.01 -34.93
CA LEU A 433 6.49 12.92 -36.12
C LEU A 433 5.85 13.54 -37.37
N GLN A 434 4.53 13.42 -37.55
CA GLN A 434 3.86 14.04 -38.71
C GLN A 434 3.79 15.57 -38.60
N GLN A 435 3.57 16.10 -37.39
CA GLN A 435 3.52 17.55 -37.18
C GLN A 435 4.91 18.19 -37.25
N SER A 436 5.95 17.48 -36.82
CA SER A 436 7.35 17.94 -36.93
C SER A 436 7.93 17.90 -38.35
N LEU A 437 7.37 17.10 -39.26
CA LEU A 437 7.87 16.98 -40.64
C LEU A 437 7.35 18.08 -41.58
N GLU A 438 6.20 18.67 -41.27
CA GLU A 438 5.64 19.79 -42.06
C GLU A 438 6.26 21.15 -41.67
N ASP A 439 6.72 21.30 -40.43
CA ASP A 439 7.35 22.55 -39.94
C ASP A 439 8.85 22.69 -40.29
N PHE A 440 9.49 21.65 -40.84
CA PHE A 440 10.96 21.63 -41.07
C PHE A 440 11.43 22.05 -42.46
N VAL A 441 10.55 22.57 -43.33
CA VAL A 441 10.93 23.09 -44.66
C VAL A 441 10.99 24.63 -44.65
N VAL A 442 11.92 25.20 -43.88
CA VAL A 442 12.47 26.54 -44.17
C VAL A 442 13.97 26.54 -43.86
N GLU A 443 14.75 26.92 -44.87
CA GLU A 443 16.21 27.12 -44.88
C GLU A 443 16.72 27.94 -43.68
N ILE A 444 17.94 27.65 -43.20
CA ILE A 444 19.04 28.63 -43.05
C ILE A 444 20.34 27.92 -42.62
N ASP A 445 21.41 28.27 -43.36
CA ASP A 445 22.83 28.15 -43.02
C ASP A 445 23.17 28.65 -41.59
N ALA A 446 23.72 27.78 -40.74
CA ALA A 446 24.59 28.17 -39.62
C ALA A 446 25.46 26.98 -39.13
N PRO A 447 26.72 27.21 -38.71
CA PRO A 447 27.64 26.15 -38.30
C PRO A 447 27.27 25.60 -36.91
N PRO A 448 27.69 24.35 -36.58
CA PRO A 448 27.17 23.63 -35.44
C PRO A 448 27.69 24.21 -34.11
N PRO A 449 26.84 24.41 -33.09
CA PRO A 449 27.32 24.60 -31.74
C PRO A 449 27.84 23.28 -31.16
N GLN A 450 28.87 23.43 -30.37
CA GLN A 450 29.65 22.35 -29.74
C GLN A 450 28.76 21.47 -28.86
N SER A 451 29.08 20.17 -28.89
CA SER A 451 28.50 19.09 -28.13
C SER A 451 28.20 19.44 -26.66
N ALA A 452 26.92 19.57 -26.32
CA ALA A 452 26.44 19.39 -24.97
C ALA A 452 26.28 17.88 -24.72
N GLU A 453 27.03 17.37 -23.74
CA GLU A 453 26.99 15.98 -23.29
C GLU A 453 25.57 15.64 -22.80
N LEU A 454 24.89 14.75 -23.53
CA LEU A 454 23.69 14.08 -23.05
C LEU A 454 24.14 13.05 -22.00
N ASN A 455 24.00 13.41 -20.73
CA ASN A 455 24.22 12.47 -19.64
C ASN A 455 23.16 11.35 -19.72
N HIS A 456 23.62 10.12 -19.94
CA HIS A 456 22.83 8.92 -19.78
C HIS A 456 22.43 8.78 -18.30
N ALA A 457 21.19 9.16 -17.97
CA ALA A 457 20.59 8.89 -16.67
C ALA A 457 20.41 7.38 -16.50
N THR A 458 21.04 6.82 -15.47
CA THR A 458 20.78 5.46 -14.99
C THR A 458 19.56 5.49 -14.06
N ASP A 459 18.57 4.64 -14.31
CA ASP A 459 17.21 4.52 -13.73
C ASP A 459 17.06 4.39 -12.18
N ASP A 460 18.09 4.69 -11.38
CA ASP A 460 18.12 4.36 -9.94
C ASP A 460 18.73 5.47 -9.06
N ASP A 461 18.54 6.74 -9.42
CA ASP A 461 19.02 7.88 -8.62
C ASP A 461 18.03 8.35 -7.54
N LEU A 462 18.54 9.11 -6.56
CA LEU A 462 17.77 9.59 -5.42
C LEU A 462 16.63 10.54 -5.84
N VAL A 463 16.84 11.29 -6.93
CA VAL A 463 15.85 12.23 -7.48
C VAL A 463 14.62 11.47 -7.98
N SER A 464 14.84 10.43 -8.78
CA SER A 464 13.79 9.55 -9.30
C SER A 464 13.06 8.82 -8.18
N PHE A 465 13.77 8.42 -7.11
CA PHE A 465 13.14 7.86 -5.91
C PHE A 465 12.17 8.85 -5.23
N PHE A 466 12.57 10.10 -5.01
CA PHE A 466 11.68 11.09 -4.39
C PHE A 466 10.47 11.40 -5.27
N GLN A 467 10.65 11.49 -6.59
CA GLN A 467 9.55 11.73 -7.53
C GLN A 467 8.54 10.59 -7.53
N ARG A 468 8.99 9.34 -7.69
CA ARG A 468 8.12 8.13 -7.66
C ARG A 468 7.36 7.97 -6.34
N ARG A 469 7.94 8.44 -5.23
CA ARG A 469 7.32 8.35 -3.89
C ARG A 469 6.52 9.60 -3.50
N GLY A 470 6.42 10.60 -4.39
CA GLY A 470 5.71 11.85 -4.13
C GLY A 470 6.28 12.64 -2.95
N LEU A 471 7.56 12.48 -2.61
CA LEU A 471 8.21 13.17 -1.49
C LEU A 471 8.55 14.61 -1.88
N ASN A 472 8.26 15.57 -1.01
CA ASN A 472 8.45 16.98 -1.33
C ASN A 472 9.92 17.41 -1.24
N GLN A 473 10.56 17.57 -2.40
CA GLN A 473 11.95 18.02 -2.53
C GLN A 473 12.10 19.54 -2.32
N ALA A 474 11.04 20.34 -2.54
CA ALA A 474 11.11 21.79 -2.54
C ALA A 474 10.96 22.38 -1.13
N ALA A 475 12.05 22.92 -0.57
CA ALA A 475 12.04 23.54 0.76
C ALA A 475 11.11 24.75 0.86
N GLU A 476 11.05 25.60 -0.17
CA GLU A 476 10.16 26.77 -0.20
C GLU A 476 8.68 26.37 -0.08
N ALA A 477 8.29 25.26 -0.73
CA ALA A 477 6.94 24.73 -0.64
C ALA A 477 6.67 24.16 0.76
N ARG A 478 7.61 23.40 1.34
CA ARG A 478 7.46 22.90 2.72
C ARG A 478 7.36 24.05 3.72
N GLU A 479 8.24 25.04 3.64
CA GLU A 479 8.26 26.20 4.53
C GLU A 479 6.93 26.96 4.47
N SER A 480 6.41 27.20 3.28
CA SER A 480 5.11 27.86 3.08
C SER A 480 3.95 27.08 3.72
N ILE A 481 3.93 25.74 3.57
CA ILE A 481 2.94 24.88 4.22
C ILE A 481 3.06 24.95 5.74
N LEU A 482 4.29 24.84 6.27
CA LEU A 482 4.56 24.85 7.70
C LEU A 482 4.20 26.18 8.35
N LEU A 483 4.48 27.31 7.69
CA LEU A 483 4.09 28.65 8.15
C LEU A 483 2.57 28.82 8.17
N ALA A 484 1.87 28.40 7.12
CA ALA A 484 0.41 28.45 7.08
C ALA A 484 -0.23 27.56 8.17
N LEU A 485 0.38 26.41 8.45
CA LEU A 485 -0.03 25.49 9.50
C LEU A 485 0.19 26.08 10.90
N ILE A 486 1.35 26.69 11.13
CA ILE A 486 1.66 27.40 12.39
C ILE A 486 0.63 28.51 12.61
N GLN A 487 0.39 29.34 11.59
CA GLN A 487 -0.59 30.43 11.68
C GLN A 487 -2.00 29.94 11.98
N PHE A 488 -2.39 28.78 11.45
CA PHE A 488 -3.68 28.17 11.75
C PHE A 488 -3.79 27.74 13.23
N PHE A 489 -2.77 27.04 13.75
CA PHE A 489 -2.79 26.51 15.13
C PHE A 489 -2.42 27.53 16.22
N GLU A 490 -1.83 28.66 15.86
CA GLU A 490 -1.61 29.80 16.78
C GLU A 490 -2.82 30.74 16.84
N GLY A 491 -3.73 30.64 15.87
CA GLY A 491 -5.01 31.36 15.88
C GLY A 491 -6.08 30.68 16.73
N ASP A 492 -7.22 31.38 16.91
CA ASP A 492 -8.41 30.75 17.46
C ASP A 492 -9.05 29.88 16.37
N HIS A 493 -9.09 28.57 16.59
CA HIS A 493 -9.57 27.62 15.61
C HIS A 493 -10.45 26.54 16.26
N GLU A 494 -11.48 26.10 15.54
CA GLU A 494 -12.23 24.93 15.96
C GLU A 494 -11.41 23.65 15.76
N PRO A 495 -11.70 22.57 16.52
CA PRO A 495 -11.08 21.28 16.29
C PRO A 495 -11.34 20.81 14.85
N THR A 496 -10.27 20.59 14.08
CA THR A 496 -10.37 20.40 12.63
C THR A 496 -9.87 19.02 12.21
N LYS A 497 -10.45 18.41 11.17
CA LYS A 497 -9.96 17.12 10.66
C LYS A 497 -8.83 17.33 9.65
N PHE A 498 -8.11 16.26 9.30
CA PHE A 498 -7.04 16.34 8.30
C PHE A 498 -7.50 16.84 6.94
N ASN A 499 -8.68 16.42 6.48
CA ASN A 499 -9.23 16.86 5.19
C ASN A 499 -9.55 18.36 5.21
N ASP A 500 -10.17 18.84 6.29
CA ASP A 500 -10.48 20.25 6.49
C ASP A 500 -9.21 21.09 6.59
N LEU A 501 -8.21 20.62 7.34
CA LEU A 501 -6.90 21.25 7.45
C LEU A 501 -6.18 21.32 6.10
N THR A 502 -6.26 20.26 5.30
CA THR A 502 -5.68 20.22 3.94
C THR A 502 -6.31 21.29 3.06
N LYS A 503 -7.64 21.43 3.11
CA LYS A 503 -8.36 22.49 2.39
C LYS A 503 -7.91 23.88 2.84
N ILE A 504 -7.89 24.12 4.14
CA ILE A 504 -7.48 25.40 4.73
C ILE A 504 -6.05 25.80 4.31
N LEU A 505 -5.12 24.84 4.28
CA LEU A 505 -3.74 25.11 3.88
C LEU A 505 -3.60 25.34 2.37
N ARG A 506 -4.40 24.65 1.55
CA ARG A 506 -4.43 24.83 0.10
C ARG A 506 -4.86 26.26 -0.25
N ASP A 507 -5.95 26.70 0.36
CA ASP A 507 -6.53 28.02 0.13
C ASP A 507 -5.58 29.16 0.59
N ARG A 508 -4.64 28.87 1.50
CA ARG A 508 -3.65 29.84 2.03
C ARG A 508 -2.31 29.86 1.33
N THR A 509 -1.92 28.80 0.62
CA THR A 509 -0.54 28.65 0.11
C THR A 509 -0.42 28.54 -1.40
N ALA A 510 -1.53 28.33 -2.13
CA ALA A 510 -1.51 28.02 -3.57
C ALA A 510 -0.60 26.82 -3.93
N ILE A 511 -0.31 25.94 -2.96
CA ILE A 511 0.49 24.73 -3.14
C ILE A 511 -0.42 23.55 -3.41
N GLY A 512 -0.03 22.69 -4.36
CA GLY A 512 -0.79 21.50 -4.72
C GLY A 512 -1.06 20.56 -3.54
N ARG A 513 -2.27 19.99 -3.50
CA ARG A 513 -2.78 19.12 -2.40
C ARG A 513 -1.79 18.01 -2.02
N ASN A 514 -1.14 17.38 -3.00
CA ASN A 514 -0.21 16.27 -2.73
C ASN A 514 0.95 16.68 -1.82
N LYS A 515 1.52 17.88 -2.02
CA LYS A 515 2.62 18.40 -1.18
C LYS A 515 2.13 18.74 0.24
N ILE A 516 0.90 19.24 0.36
CA ILE A 516 0.26 19.55 1.65
C ILE A 516 -0.03 18.26 2.42
N VAL A 517 -0.69 17.29 1.78
CA VAL A 517 -1.02 15.99 2.36
C VAL A 517 0.23 15.25 2.79
N GLU A 518 1.29 15.28 1.98
CA GLU A 518 2.60 14.71 2.33
C GLU A 518 3.17 15.37 3.58
N ALA A 519 3.27 16.70 3.62
CA ALA A 519 3.79 17.43 4.78
C ALA A 519 2.96 17.16 6.05
N LEU A 520 1.63 17.15 5.94
CA LEU A 520 0.73 16.80 7.04
C LEU A 520 0.93 15.35 7.51
N ASN A 521 1.11 14.41 6.58
CA ASN A 521 1.39 13.02 6.92
C ASN A 521 2.74 12.88 7.63
N CYS A 522 3.78 13.55 7.16
CA CYS A 522 5.06 13.61 7.84
C CYS A 522 4.89 14.04 9.32
N LEU A 523 4.22 15.17 9.55
CA LEU A 523 4.04 15.71 10.90
C LEU A 523 3.19 14.78 11.78
N ARG A 524 2.21 14.09 11.18
CA ARG A 524 1.43 13.03 11.85
C ARG A 524 2.30 11.86 12.28
N TYR A 525 3.13 11.32 11.39
CA TYR A 525 4.07 10.23 11.71
C TYR A 525 5.13 10.65 12.73
N SER A 526 5.42 11.94 12.80
CA SER A 526 6.33 12.56 13.76
C SER A 526 5.68 12.93 15.10
N ASP A 527 4.46 12.44 15.37
CA ASP A 527 3.71 12.71 16.60
C ASP A 527 3.55 14.21 16.89
N ILE A 528 3.30 15.04 15.88
CA ILE A 528 3.10 16.48 16.07
C ILE A 528 1.65 16.80 16.45
N PHE A 529 0.66 16.24 15.75
CA PHE A 529 -0.76 16.57 16.01
C PHE A 529 -1.28 15.98 17.32
N ARG A 530 -2.21 16.68 17.98
CA ARG A 530 -2.75 16.35 19.31
C ARG A 530 -4.27 16.24 19.30
N ASP A 531 -4.78 15.21 19.97
CA ASP A 531 -6.22 15.04 20.23
C ASP A 531 -6.68 15.93 21.41
N LYS A 532 -7.98 15.88 21.74
CA LYS A 532 -8.57 16.61 22.88
C LYS A 532 -7.90 16.28 24.22
N SER A 533 -7.33 15.09 24.34
CA SER A 533 -6.64 14.61 25.55
C SER A 533 -5.13 14.88 25.51
N ASN A 534 -4.66 15.71 24.57
CA ASN A 534 -3.25 16.03 24.33
C ASN A 534 -2.38 14.80 24.00
N ARG A 535 -2.98 13.75 23.41
CA ARG A 535 -2.25 12.57 22.94
C ARG A 535 -1.90 12.69 21.46
N PRO A 536 -0.77 12.10 21.01
CA PRO A 536 -0.42 12.11 19.60
C PRO A 536 -1.48 11.44 18.73
N ILE A 537 -1.90 12.12 17.67
CA ILE A 537 -2.81 11.56 16.67
C ILE A 537 -1.99 10.68 15.73
N ARG A 538 -1.94 9.38 16.05
CA ARG A 538 -1.23 8.36 15.24
C ARG A 538 -2.17 7.63 14.28
N ARG A 539 -3.49 7.67 14.53
CA ARG A 539 -4.49 6.86 13.84
C ARG A 539 -5.70 7.66 13.32
N ASN A 540 -6.18 7.25 12.15
CA ASN A 540 -7.38 7.66 11.41
C ASN A 540 -7.55 9.18 11.13
N THR A 541 -7.78 9.55 9.87
CA THR A 541 -7.99 10.93 9.38
C THR A 541 -9.30 11.56 9.87
N SER A 542 -10.20 10.75 10.44
CA SER A 542 -11.48 11.21 10.99
C SER A 542 -11.40 11.83 12.40
N GLN A 543 -10.28 11.70 13.12
CA GLN A 543 -10.11 12.33 14.42
C GLN A 543 -9.86 13.85 14.31
N PRO A 544 -10.60 14.70 15.04
CA PRO A 544 -10.32 16.12 15.08
C PRO A 544 -8.98 16.40 15.77
N ILE A 545 -8.20 17.29 15.17
CA ILE A 545 -6.95 17.84 15.67
C ILE A 545 -7.28 19.06 16.54
N TYR A 546 -6.85 19.01 17.79
CA TYR A 546 -7.06 20.08 18.77
C TYR A 546 -5.83 20.97 18.95
N GLY A 547 -4.67 20.53 18.48
CA GLY A 547 -3.43 21.30 18.59
C GLY A 547 -2.21 20.58 18.05
N MET A 548 -1.06 21.20 18.23
CA MET A 548 0.24 20.68 17.83
C MET A 548 1.22 20.64 19.02
N ALA A 549 2.12 19.66 19.01
CA ALA A 549 3.19 19.51 19.98
C ALA A 549 4.22 20.65 19.93
N SER A 550 4.34 21.30 18.78
CA SER A 550 5.26 22.40 18.53
C SER A 550 4.73 23.25 17.37
N THR A 551 4.81 24.57 17.51
CA THR A 551 4.59 25.54 16.43
C THR A 551 5.90 26.18 15.96
N LYS A 552 7.05 25.62 16.35
CA LYS A 552 8.36 26.14 15.93
C LYS A 552 8.71 25.62 14.54
N LEU A 553 8.82 26.51 13.55
CA LEU A 553 9.15 26.18 12.16
C LEU A 553 10.35 25.23 12.03
N LYS A 554 11.48 25.55 12.67
CA LYS A 554 12.68 24.70 12.66
C LYS A 554 12.44 23.27 13.19
N THR A 555 11.55 23.11 14.17
CA THR A 555 11.22 21.79 14.71
C THR A 555 10.41 20.98 13.70
N LEU A 556 9.44 21.61 13.04
CA LEU A 556 8.58 20.97 12.05
C LEU A 556 9.37 20.60 10.78
N GLU A 557 10.22 21.50 10.30
CA GLU A 557 11.08 21.24 9.15
C GLU A 557 12.02 20.06 9.41
N ARG A 558 12.66 20.02 10.59
CA ARG A 558 13.48 18.88 10.99
C ARG A 558 12.70 17.56 11.00
N LYS A 559 11.40 17.59 11.34
CA LYS A 559 10.55 16.38 11.30
C LYS A 559 10.28 15.92 9.86
N CYS A 560 10.09 16.83 8.92
CA CYS A 560 10.07 16.53 7.48
C CYS A 560 11.36 15.86 7.01
N ILE A 561 12.51 16.42 7.35
CA ILE A 561 13.78 15.85 6.94
C ILE A 561 14.04 14.48 7.60
N GLU A 562 13.70 14.31 8.88
CA GLU A 562 13.75 13.00 9.57
C GLU A 562 12.88 11.96 8.85
N PHE A 563 11.67 12.32 8.46
CA PHE A 563 10.75 11.44 7.76
C PHE A 563 11.30 11.01 6.37
N TYR A 564 11.85 11.95 5.60
CA TYR A 564 12.46 11.63 4.31
C TYR A 564 13.68 10.71 4.45
N ALA A 565 14.55 10.98 5.42
CA ALA A 565 15.70 10.12 5.69
C ALA A 565 15.26 8.70 6.10
N ASP A 566 14.20 8.57 6.92
CA ASP A 566 13.62 7.27 7.25
C ASP A 566 13.09 6.53 6.01
N LYS A 567 12.46 7.23 5.06
CA LYS A 567 11.97 6.62 3.81
C LYS A 567 13.10 6.17 2.91
N VAL A 568 14.18 6.94 2.81
CA VAL A 568 15.38 6.55 2.04
C VAL A 568 16.00 5.27 2.62
N VAL A 569 16.20 5.20 3.94
CA VAL A 569 16.75 4.00 4.59
C VAL A 569 15.82 2.79 4.46
N GLN A 570 14.51 2.99 4.54
CA GLN A 570 13.55 1.88 4.53
C GLN A 570 13.27 1.34 3.12
N LEU A 571 13.23 2.21 2.12
CA LEU A 571 12.65 1.92 0.80
C LEU A 571 13.61 2.14 -0.37
N PHE A 572 14.73 2.83 -0.17
CA PHE A 572 15.74 3.06 -1.22
C PHE A 572 16.99 2.23 -0.95
N ASP A 573 17.81 2.61 0.03
CA ASP A 573 18.99 1.87 0.45
C ASP A 573 19.20 2.00 1.98
N PRO A 574 19.14 0.90 2.74
CA PRO A 574 19.38 0.91 4.20
C PRO A 574 20.74 1.47 4.61
N ASP A 575 21.72 1.42 3.71
CA ASP A 575 23.08 1.87 3.93
C ASP A 575 23.39 3.21 3.25
N PHE A 576 22.38 3.88 2.67
CA PHE A 576 22.56 5.11 1.87
C PHE A 576 23.42 6.16 2.58
N PHE A 577 23.09 6.48 3.83
CA PHE A 577 23.78 7.52 4.60
C PHE A 577 25.13 7.09 5.22
N LYS A 578 25.66 5.91 4.89
CA LYS A 578 27.02 5.52 5.31
C LYS A 578 28.10 6.25 4.53
N ALA A 579 27.81 6.68 3.30
CA ALA A 579 28.71 7.48 2.49
C ALA A 579 28.43 8.98 2.71
N GLU A 580 29.49 9.76 2.96
CA GLU A 580 29.39 11.21 3.18
C GLU A 580 28.84 11.94 1.95
N ASP A 581 29.22 11.51 0.74
CA ASP A 581 28.70 12.05 -0.53
C ASP A 581 27.17 11.90 -0.63
N ASN A 582 26.61 10.77 -0.16
CA ASN A 582 25.17 10.53 -0.16
C ASN A 582 24.44 11.40 0.86
N CYS A 583 25.08 11.70 2.00
CA CYS A 583 24.55 12.68 2.95
C CYS A 583 24.46 14.06 2.30
N HIS A 584 25.53 14.50 1.62
CA HIS A 584 25.54 15.77 0.91
C HIS A 584 24.54 15.81 -0.24
N GLU A 585 24.38 14.71 -0.99
CA GLU A 585 23.38 14.62 -2.05
C GLU A 585 21.96 14.79 -1.50
N PHE A 586 21.63 14.11 -0.40
CA PHE A 586 20.33 14.24 0.26
C PHE A 586 20.10 15.65 0.83
N GLU A 587 21.09 16.23 1.51
CA GLU A 587 20.99 17.59 2.06
C GLU A 587 20.85 18.61 0.93
N ARG A 588 21.53 18.42 -0.21
CA ARG A 588 21.39 19.26 -1.41
C ARG A 588 20.00 19.12 -2.04
N LEU A 589 19.49 17.88 -2.15
CA LEU A 589 18.21 17.59 -2.78
C LEU A 589 17.04 18.13 -1.94
N THR A 590 17.09 17.93 -0.63
CA THR A 590 16.03 18.35 0.28
C THR A 590 16.19 19.79 0.75
N GLN A 591 17.38 20.38 0.59
CA GLN A 591 17.79 21.65 1.21
C GLN A 591 17.60 21.66 2.74
N GLY A 592 17.62 20.50 3.38
CA GLY A 592 17.45 20.32 4.81
C GLY A 592 18.63 19.60 5.45
N GLU A 593 18.93 19.92 6.71
CA GLU A 593 20.06 19.31 7.43
C GLU A 593 19.73 17.88 7.86
N LEU A 594 20.58 16.92 7.47
CA LEU A 594 20.39 15.52 7.81
C LEU A 594 20.53 15.32 9.33
N PRO A 595 19.56 14.66 10.00
CA PRO A 595 19.64 14.42 11.44
C PRO A 595 20.87 13.62 11.83
N MET A 596 21.52 13.99 12.95
CA MET A 596 22.76 13.37 13.44
C MET A 596 22.68 11.84 13.59
N LYS A 597 21.48 11.27 13.80
CA LYS A 597 21.30 9.81 13.89
C LYS A 597 21.57 9.06 12.57
N TYR A 598 21.60 9.75 11.43
CA TYR A 598 21.93 9.18 10.12
C TYR A 598 23.32 9.58 9.62
N LYS A 599 23.92 10.65 10.15
CA LYS A 599 25.26 11.06 9.75
C LYS A 599 26.27 9.97 10.14
N PRO A 600 27.25 9.64 9.29
CA PRO A 600 28.32 8.74 9.66
C PRO A 600 28.97 9.26 10.94
N THR A 601 29.07 8.41 11.96
CA THR A 601 29.95 8.72 13.08
C THR A 601 31.37 8.82 12.52
N LEU A 602 31.94 10.02 12.56
CA LEU A 602 33.38 10.21 12.43
C LEU A 602 34.04 9.39 13.55
N ASP A 603 34.38 8.15 13.25
CA ASP A 603 35.30 7.39 14.08
C ASP A 603 36.63 8.14 14.03
N ALA A 604 36.98 8.73 15.17
CA ALA A 604 38.30 9.29 15.47
C ALA A 604 39.34 8.20 15.68
#